data_AF-A0A847HQ52-F1
#
_entry.id   AF-A0A847HQ52-F1
#
_cell.length_a   1.000
_cell.length_b   1.000
_cell.length_c   1.000
_cell.angle_alpha   90.00
_cell.angle_beta   90.00
_cell.angle_gamma   90.00
#
_symmetry.space_group_name_H-M   'P 1'
#
loop_
_entity.id
_entity.type
_entity.pdbx_description
1 polymer ?
#
loop_
_entity_poly.entity_id
_entity_poly.type
_entity_poly.pdbx_seq_one_letter_code
_entity_poly.pdbx_strand_id
1 'polypeptide(L)'
;MFDSTQDFSTRQAPAEKQDLSLADSIIALVGNASSLQESFVKLFQAIEQEIGRLIQSWHLTKVVDDEQIKNTVTDFIEDLSASPDESRFIARLLAMILQRPPEMRQHVQYYSSRRLFTLLKKNASASSQAYLTFNEMVKKQLNALADEGRIRHLTTGHWTAGTTTHTADADFFSPSVLDRIQLKSSANKGGINSASLKQAILDLLSDPEHIFYSFKTAVFSTALFNLTTTSSFLVSFGYQNEPVDRELPPHKRHEIKAAAGSILELVSLQIDESQRLPVLMAGLAYCFIACPVYFTSDDFIAEHQRILTSSSGMIDRIHEFLNTEQFRDLFNKEPGRSTVFNRIRSFKTILEAALTDFPVEAQQAGIKSLVNFMICQYSLLVGRKP
;
A
#
# COMPACT_ATOMS: atom_id res chain seq x y z
N MET A 1 -7.23 52.86 15.10
CA MET A 1 -7.12 52.67 13.64
C MET A 1 -5.95 51.74 13.41
N PHE A 2 -6.25 50.48 13.11
CA PHE A 2 -5.28 49.49 12.64
C PHE A 2 -5.28 49.57 11.11
N ASP A 3 -4.11 49.74 10.53
CA ASP A 3 -3.71 49.35 9.17
C ASP A 3 -2.25 49.82 8.99
N SER A 4 -1.34 49.15 8.31
CA SER A 4 -1.24 47.80 7.76
C SER A 4 0.17 47.69 7.16
N THR A 5 0.55 46.50 6.68
CA THR A 5 1.78 46.14 5.95
C THR A 5 3.05 45.95 6.77
N GLN A 6 3.07 44.89 7.58
CA GLN A 6 4.26 44.04 7.64
C GLN A 6 4.24 43.10 6.43
N ASP A 7 5.28 43.21 5.61
CA ASP A 7 5.62 42.26 4.56
C ASP A 7 5.79 40.86 5.16
N PHE A 8 4.71 40.08 5.15
CA PHE A 8 4.82 38.63 5.21
C PHE A 8 5.38 38.17 3.86
N SER A 9 6.71 38.10 3.79
CA SER A 9 7.40 37.22 2.88
C SER A 9 6.77 35.84 2.99
N THR A 10 5.92 35.51 2.02
CA THR A 10 5.51 34.15 1.69
C THR A 10 6.77 33.39 1.27
N ARG A 11 7.54 32.94 2.26
CA ARG A 11 8.40 31.77 2.10
C ARG A 11 7.45 30.61 1.82
N GLN A 12 7.13 30.43 0.54
CA GLN A 12 6.73 29.13 0.02
C GLN A 12 7.70 28.11 0.61
N ALA A 13 7.16 27.16 1.38
CA ALA A 13 7.91 25.97 1.75
C ALA A 13 8.55 25.41 0.46
N PRO A 14 9.86 25.13 0.45
CA PRO A 14 10.49 24.61 -0.74
C PRO A 14 9.78 23.29 -1.07
N ALA A 15 9.34 23.13 -2.32
CA ALA A 15 8.86 21.86 -2.83
C ALA A 15 9.85 20.78 -2.38
N GLU A 16 9.37 19.78 -1.61
CA GLU A 16 10.18 18.66 -1.15
C GLU A 16 10.99 18.12 -2.33
N LYS A 17 12.29 18.44 -2.39
CA LYS A 17 13.21 17.76 -3.30
C LYS A 17 13.18 16.32 -2.84
N GLN A 18 12.54 15.44 -3.62
CA GLN A 18 12.56 14.00 -3.37
C GLN A 18 14.01 13.57 -3.26
N ASP A 19 14.43 13.15 -2.06
CA ASP A 19 15.73 12.56 -1.85
C ASP A 19 15.73 11.17 -2.50
N LEU A 20 16.52 11.02 -3.56
CA LEU A 20 16.68 9.78 -4.34
C LEU A 20 18.06 9.16 -4.10
N SER A 21 18.71 9.49 -2.99
CA SER A 21 20.09 9.06 -2.65
C SER A 21 20.28 7.55 -2.58
N LEU A 22 19.26 6.80 -2.13
CA LEU A 22 19.31 5.34 -2.11
C LEU A 22 19.27 4.77 -3.52
N ALA A 23 18.37 5.26 -4.38
CA ALA A 23 18.31 4.85 -5.77
C ALA A 23 19.61 5.14 -6.50
N ASP A 24 20.18 6.32 -6.31
CA ASP A 24 21.44 6.72 -6.93
C ASP A 24 22.59 5.81 -6.50
N SER A 25 22.65 5.45 -5.22
CA SER A 25 23.67 4.55 -4.67
C SER A 25 23.53 3.12 -5.20
N ILE A 26 22.30 2.61 -5.29
CA ILE A 26 22.01 1.28 -5.86
C ILE A 26 22.37 1.24 -7.36
N ILE A 27 21.97 2.25 -8.13
CA ILE A 27 22.25 2.34 -9.56
C ILE A 27 23.77 2.45 -9.79
N ALA A 28 24.47 3.24 -8.99
CA ALA A 28 25.93 3.39 -9.09
C ALA A 28 26.67 2.08 -8.77
N LEU A 29 26.19 1.32 -7.78
CA LEU A 29 26.73 0.00 -7.44
C LEU A 29 26.53 -1.00 -8.59
N VAL A 30 25.32 -1.07 -9.15
CA VAL A 30 24.99 -1.97 -10.28
C VAL A 30 25.71 -1.55 -11.57
N GLY A 31 25.88 -0.24 -11.78
CA GLY A 31 26.50 0.34 -12.98
C GLY A 31 28.04 0.37 -12.99
N ASN A 32 28.71 -0.11 -11.92
CA ASN A 32 30.17 -0.09 -11.76
C ASN A 32 30.83 1.30 -12.00
N ALA A 33 30.18 2.39 -11.55
CA ALA A 33 30.56 3.75 -11.93
C ALA A 33 31.70 4.38 -11.08
N SER A 34 32.11 3.76 -9.97
CA SER A 34 33.15 4.24 -9.04
C SER A 34 33.93 3.09 -8.40
N SER A 35 34.95 3.40 -7.59
CA SER A 35 35.64 2.37 -6.81
C SER A 35 34.62 1.63 -5.95
N LEU A 36 34.65 0.30 -5.99
CA LEU A 36 33.61 -0.57 -5.40
C LEU A 36 33.46 -0.30 -3.89
N GLN A 37 34.56 0.08 -3.24
CA GLN A 37 34.60 0.47 -1.83
C GLN A 37 33.88 1.80 -1.54
N GLU A 38 34.05 2.83 -2.38
CA GLU A 38 33.33 4.10 -2.22
C GLU A 38 31.84 3.95 -2.49
N SER A 39 31.47 3.15 -3.50
CA SER A 39 30.07 2.86 -3.81
C SER A 39 29.38 2.15 -2.65
N PHE A 40 30.07 1.22 -1.99
CA PHE A 40 29.55 0.47 -0.86
C PHE A 40 29.35 1.36 0.37
N VAL A 41 30.32 2.21 0.71
CA VAL A 41 30.18 3.17 1.84
C VAL A 41 29.01 4.12 1.61
N LYS A 42 28.85 4.65 0.39
CA LYS A 42 27.71 5.52 0.03
C LYS A 42 26.38 4.78 0.16
N LEU A 43 26.32 3.53 -0.28
CA LEU A 43 25.12 2.70 -0.16
C LEU A 43 24.74 2.48 1.31
N PHE A 44 25.69 2.15 2.18
CA PHE A 44 25.42 1.99 3.61
C PHE A 44 24.82 3.26 4.23
N GLN A 45 25.44 4.41 3.96
CA GLN A 45 24.93 5.70 4.45
C GLN A 45 23.54 6.01 3.92
N ALA A 46 23.28 5.75 2.63
CA ALA A 46 21.97 5.96 2.02
C ALA A 46 20.90 5.03 2.61
N ILE A 47 21.24 3.79 2.94
CA ILE A 47 20.33 2.85 3.61
C ILE A 47 19.99 3.35 5.02
N GLU A 48 20.99 3.72 5.82
CA GLU A 48 20.76 4.21 7.19
C GLU A 48 19.92 5.49 7.20
N GLN A 49 20.20 6.42 6.28
CA GLN A 49 19.42 7.64 6.11
C GLN A 49 17.98 7.33 5.71
N GLU A 50 17.77 6.40 4.78
CA GLU A 50 16.44 5.99 4.35
C GLU A 50 15.68 5.26 5.47
N ILE A 51 16.34 4.41 6.26
CA ILE A 51 15.75 3.81 7.47
C ILE A 51 15.37 4.91 8.46
N GLY A 52 16.22 5.90 8.70
CA GLY A 52 15.92 7.06 9.54
C GLY A 52 14.69 7.83 9.06
N ARG A 53 14.59 8.07 7.75
CA ARG A 53 13.44 8.70 7.10
C ARG A 53 12.16 7.86 7.25
N LEU A 54 12.26 6.53 7.14
CA LEU A 54 11.16 5.60 7.38
C LEU A 54 10.74 5.63 8.85
N ILE A 55 11.68 5.59 9.79
CA ILE A 55 11.39 5.68 11.23
C ILE A 55 10.67 6.99 11.55
N GLN A 56 11.13 8.12 11.01
CA GLN A 56 10.49 9.42 11.20
C GLN A 56 9.10 9.49 10.56
N SER A 57 8.97 9.12 9.28
CA SER A 57 7.70 9.19 8.56
C SER A 57 6.62 8.30 9.19
N TRP A 58 7.00 7.14 9.73
CA TRP A 58 6.11 6.21 10.42
C TRP A 58 6.02 6.43 11.94
N HIS A 59 6.72 7.44 12.47
CA HIS A 59 6.83 7.79 13.90
C HIS A 59 7.18 6.57 14.77
N LEU A 60 8.22 5.85 14.39
CA LEU A 60 8.76 4.67 15.07
C LEU A 60 9.93 5.02 16.01
N THR A 61 10.21 6.31 16.21
CA THR A 61 11.41 6.84 16.87
C THR A 61 11.64 6.36 18.30
N LYS A 62 10.59 5.94 19.00
CA LYS A 62 10.68 5.48 20.40
C LYS A 62 10.64 3.96 20.58
N VAL A 63 10.47 3.21 19.49
CA VAL A 63 10.15 1.78 19.54
C VAL A 63 11.15 0.94 18.77
N VAL A 64 11.77 1.52 17.73
CA VAL A 64 12.85 0.88 16.98
C VAL A 64 14.16 1.03 17.76
N ASP A 65 14.80 -0.10 18.00
CA ASP A 65 16.12 -0.18 18.62
C ASP A 65 17.24 -0.27 17.58
N ASP A 66 18.46 0.03 18.02
CA ASP A 66 19.65 0.03 17.15
C ASP A 66 19.97 -1.36 16.59
N GLU A 67 19.60 -2.43 17.31
CA GLU A 67 19.80 -3.81 16.86
C GLU A 67 18.87 -4.14 15.67
N GLN A 68 17.60 -3.74 15.73
CA GLN A 68 16.66 -3.83 14.63
C GLN A 68 17.16 -3.07 13.40
N ILE A 69 17.71 -1.86 13.56
CA ILE A 69 18.29 -1.09 12.45
C ILE A 69 19.46 -1.86 11.84
N LYS A 70 20.41 -2.32 12.66
CA LYS A 70 21.60 -3.06 12.20
C LYS A 70 21.23 -4.36 11.46
N ASN A 71 20.29 -5.13 11.99
CA ASN A 71 19.80 -6.34 11.35
C ASN A 71 19.10 -6.04 10.02
N THR A 72 18.33 -4.95 9.96
CA THR A 72 17.68 -4.49 8.71
C THR A 72 18.68 -4.08 7.65
N VAL A 73 19.72 -3.33 8.01
CA VAL A 73 20.81 -2.97 7.10
C VAL A 73 21.50 -4.22 6.58
N THR A 74 21.83 -5.16 7.46
CA THR A 74 22.52 -6.41 7.12
C THR A 74 21.68 -7.25 6.15
N ASP A 75 20.43 -7.54 6.48
CA ASP A 75 19.50 -8.29 5.63
C ASP A 75 19.32 -7.62 4.26
N PHE A 76 19.29 -6.28 4.21
CA PHE A 76 19.11 -5.56 2.95
C PHE A 76 20.35 -5.62 2.06
N ILE A 77 21.55 -5.59 2.64
CA ILE A 77 22.80 -5.77 1.91
C ILE A 77 22.94 -7.22 1.41
N GLU A 78 22.52 -8.20 2.21
CA GLU A 78 22.45 -9.59 1.78
C GLU A 78 21.46 -9.76 0.61
N ASP A 79 20.28 -9.15 0.70
CA ASP A 79 19.30 -9.12 -0.38
C ASP A 79 19.86 -8.52 -1.69
N LEU A 80 20.68 -7.46 -1.58
CA LEU A 80 21.34 -6.83 -2.73
C LEU A 80 22.51 -7.65 -3.28
N SER A 81 23.13 -8.49 -2.46
CA SER A 81 24.27 -9.33 -2.82
C SER A 81 23.86 -10.71 -3.33
N ALA A 82 22.58 -11.07 -3.17
CA ALA A 82 22.02 -12.34 -3.61
C ALA A 82 22.04 -12.50 -5.14
N SER A 83 22.04 -13.74 -5.60
CA SER A 83 21.83 -14.02 -7.03
C SER A 83 20.40 -13.64 -7.44
N PRO A 84 20.18 -13.10 -8.67
CA PRO A 84 18.84 -12.89 -9.22
C PRO A 84 17.97 -14.15 -9.24
N ASP A 85 18.59 -15.32 -9.34
CA ASP A 85 17.87 -16.60 -9.32
C ASP A 85 17.39 -16.99 -7.90
N GLU A 86 18.00 -16.41 -6.87
CA GLU A 86 17.75 -16.72 -5.46
C GLU A 86 16.86 -15.66 -4.78
N SER A 87 16.96 -14.40 -5.22
CA SER A 87 16.22 -13.28 -4.65
C SER A 87 15.35 -12.59 -5.70
N ARG A 88 14.03 -12.67 -5.51
CA ARG A 88 13.06 -11.95 -6.34
C ARG A 88 13.23 -10.44 -6.26
N PHE A 89 13.70 -9.94 -5.11
CA PHE A 89 13.95 -8.52 -4.91
C PHE A 89 15.06 -8.04 -5.85
N ILE A 90 16.22 -8.69 -5.87
CA ILE A 90 17.34 -8.26 -6.72
C ILE A 90 17.06 -8.51 -8.20
N ALA A 91 16.41 -9.61 -8.57
CA ALA A 91 15.99 -9.87 -9.95
C ALA A 91 15.14 -8.73 -10.51
N ARG A 92 14.18 -8.27 -9.71
CA ARG A 92 13.27 -7.21 -10.09
C ARG A 92 13.95 -5.84 -10.12
N LEU A 93 14.79 -5.56 -9.12
CA LEU A 93 15.58 -4.34 -9.06
C LEU A 93 16.48 -4.19 -10.30
N LEU A 94 17.16 -5.28 -10.69
CA LEU A 94 17.99 -5.31 -11.90
C LEU A 94 17.16 -5.15 -13.17
N ALA A 95 15.99 -5.78 -13.27
CA ALA A 95 15.09 -5.61 -14.41
C ALA A 95 14.69 -4.13 -14.58
N MET A 96 14.32 -3.44 -13.50
CA MET A 96 13.98 -2.01 -13.53
C MET A 96 15.17 -1.15 -14.02
N ILE A 97 16.39 -1.46 -13.56
CA ILE A 97 17.60 -0.72 -13.93
C ILE A 97 17.99 -0.97 -15.39
N LEU A 98 17.87 -2.22 -15.87
CA LEU A 98 18.25 -2.61 -17.22
C LEU A 98 17.26 -2.07 -18.27
N GLN A 99 15.96 -2.08 -17.97
CA GLN A 99 14.92 -1.61 -18.89
C GLN A 99 14.90 -0.08 -19.04
N ARG A 100 15.46 0.67 -18.07
CA ARG A 100 15.54 2.13 -18.08
C ARG A 100 14.21 2.84 -18.43
N PRO A 101 13.09 2.51 -17.77
CA PRO A 101 11.83 3.20 -18.01
C PRO A 101 11.95 4.69 -17.65
N PRO A 102 11.08 5.57 -18.20
CA PRO A 102 10.93 6.91 -17.65
C PRO A 102 10.63 6.80 -16.16
N GLU A 103 11.22 7.68 -15.34
CA GLU A 103 11.08 7.66 -13.87
C GLU A 103 11.79 6.48 -13.14
N MET A 104 12.68 5.74 -13.82
CA MET A 104 13.45 4.62 -13.23
C MET A 104 14.01 4.91 -11.82
N ARG A 105 14.62 6.10 -11.60
CA ARG A 105 15.21 6.47 -10.30
C ARG A 105 14.17 6.48 -9.18
N GLN A 106 12.96 6.97 -9.45
CA GLN A 106 11.87 7.02 -8.47
C GLN A 106 11.32 5.62 -8.19
N HIS A 107 11.21 4.77 -9.21
CA HIS A 107 10.81 3.37 -9.04
C HIS A 107 11.81 2.57 -8.19
N VAL A 108 13.11 2.72 -8.47
CA VAL A 108 14.19 2.11 -7.67
C VAL A 108 14.13 2.62 -6.23
N GLN A 109 14.07 3.94 -6.02
CA GLN A 109 13.99 4.53 -4.67
C GLN A 109 12.83 3.92 -3.89
N TYR A 110 11.64 3.93 -4.48
CA TYR A 110 10.42 3.47 -3.84
C TYR A 110 10.48 1.97 -3.53
N TYR A 111 10.88 1.15 -4.49
CA TYR A 111 10.94 -0.30 -4.34
C TYR A 111 11.95 -0.70 -3.25
N SER A 112 13.12 -0.07 -3.23
CA SER A 112 14.15 -0.28 -2.21
C SER A 112 13.72 0.21 -0.83
N SER A 113 13.12 1.40 -0.73
CA SER A 113 12.59 1.94 0.53
C SER A 113 11.50 1.04 1.13
N ARG A 114 10.67 0.44 0.27
CA ARG A 114 9.64 -0.52 0.70
C ARG A 114 10.24 -1.82 1.21
N ARG A 115 11.24 -2.37 0.51
CA ARG A 115 11.93 -3.56 0.98
C ARG A 115 12.63 -3.31 2.33
N LEU A 116 13.28 -2.15 2.50
CA LEU A 116 13.84 -1.73 3.78
C LEU A 116 12.78 -1.70 4.88
N PHE A 117 11.60 -1.12 4.61
CA PHE A 117 10.53 -1.11 5.60
C PHE A 117 9.98 -2.51 5.92
N THR A 118 9.94 -3.42 4.95
CA THR A 118 9.55 -4.82 5.18
C THR A 118 10.56 -5.54 6.07
N LEU A 119 11.86 -5.37 5.80
CA LEU A 119 12.92 -5.92 6.64
C LEU A 119 12.92 -5.30 8.04
N LEU A 120 12.65 -3.99 8.13
CA LEU A 120 12.49 -3.30 9.41
C LEU A 120 11.36 -3.93 10.24
N LYS A 121 10.23 -4.27 9.63
CA LYS A 121 9.13 -4.96 10.30
C LYS A 121 9.47 -6.42 10.65
N LYS A 122 10.18 -7.13 9.77
CA LYS A 122 10.63 -8.51 10.01
C LYS A 122 11.58 -8.58 11.21
N ASN A 123 12.48 -7.62 11.31
CA ASN A 123 13.49 -7.53 12.36
C ASN A 123 12.99 -6.73 13.58
N ALA A 124 11.68 -6.50 13.68
CA ALA A 124 11.08 -5.77 14.78
C ALA A 124 11.28 -6.51 16.11
N SER A 125 11.79 -5.78 17.11
CA SER A 125 11.75 -6.23 18.49
C SER A 125 10.30 -6.33 18.99
N ALA A 126 10.09 -7.01 20.12
CA ALA A 126 8.75 -7.17 20.70
C ALA A 126 8.04 -5.82 20.93
N SER A 127 8.79 -4.80 21.33
CA SER A 127 8.31 -3.42 21.53
C SER A 127 7.89 -2.76 20.22
N SER A 128 8.71 -2.85 19.17
CA SER A 128 8.37 -2.39 17.82
C SER A 128 7.14 -3.10 17.26
N GLN A 129 7.04 -4.42 17.45
CA GLN A 129 5.90 -5.20 16.98
C GLN A 129 4.61 -4.81 17.69
N ALA A 130 4.68 -4.55 19.00
CA ALA A 130 3.55 -4.05 19.78
C ALA A 130 3.09 -2.67 19.29
N TYR A 131 4.02 -1.77 18.98
CA TYR A 131 3.70 -0.45 18.44
C TYR A 131 3.08 -0.52 17.05
N LEU A 132 3.64 -1.32 16.15
CA LEU A 132 3.09 -1.50 14.80
C LEU A 132 1.66 -2.04 14.87
N THR A 133 1.41 -3.01 15.75
CA THR A 133 0.07 -3.55 16.01
C THR A 133 -0.88 -2.48 16.55
N PHE A 134 -0.40 -1.63 17.47
CA PHE A 134 -1.18 -0.54 18.04
C PHE A 134 -1.50 0.55 16.99
N ASN A 135 -0.55 0.87 16.12
CA ASN A 135 -0.72 1.85 15.05
C ASN A 135 -1.86 1.44 14.11
N GLU A 136 -1.93 0.16 13.73
CA GLU A 136 -3.05 -0.37 12.96
C GLU A 136 -4.39 -0.29 13.70
N MET A 137 -4.39 -0.48 15.03
CA MET A 137 -5.59 -0.31 15.85
C MET A 137 -6.10 1.14 15.84
N VAL A 138 -5.19 2.11 15.93
CA VAL A 138 -5.50 3.54 15.87
C VAL A 138 -6.05 3.93 14.50
N LYS A 139 -5.42 3.46 13.40
CA LYS A 139 -5.96 3.63 12.04
C LYS A 139 -7.40 3.13 11.95
N LYS A 140 -7.68 1.94 12.50
CA LYS A 140 -9.01 1.34 12.48
C LYS A 140 -10.06 2.22 13.18
N GLN A 141 -9.73 2.79 14.35
CA GLN A 141 -10.67 3.65 15.07
C GLN A 141 -10.86 5.02 14.41
N LEU A 142 -9.81 5.59 13.80
CA LEU A 142 -9.91 6.82 13.02
C LEU A 142 -10.88 6.65 11.84
N ASN A 143 -10.75 5.54 11.10
CA ASN A 143 -11.69 5.21 10.03
C ASN A 143 -13.13 5.07 10.56
N ALA A 144 -13.33 4.30 11.65
CA ALA A 144 -14.66 4.10 12.24
C ALA A 144 -15.34 5.41 12.69
N LEU A 145 -14.58 6.36 13.26
CA LEU A 145 -15.11 7.67 13.64
C LEU A 145 -15.46 8.53 12.42
N ALA A 146 -14.74 8.36 11.31
CA ALA A 146 -15.04 9.07 10.07
C ALA A 146 -16.30 8.53 9.39
N ASP A 147 -16.49 7.20 9.39
CA ASP A 147 -17.70 6.55 8.88
C ASP A 147 -18.95 6.99 9.66
N GLU A 148 -18.79 7.25 10.96
CA GLU A 148 -19.85 7.80 11.82
C GLU A 148 -20.06 9.31 11.67
N GLY A 149 -19.29 9.97 10.80
CA GLY A 149 -19.34 11.42 10.58
C GLY A 149 -18.86 12.24 11.79
N ARG A 150 -18.17 11.62 12.75
CA ARG A 150 -17.67 12.27 13.98
C ARG A 150 -16.37 13.03 13.75
N ILE A 151 -15.56 12.57 12.80
CA ILE A 151 -14.32 13.21 12.37
C ILE A 151 -14.22 13.19 10.84
N ARG A 152 -13.24 13.88 10.28
CA ARG A 152 -12.98 13.94 8.84
C ARG A 152 -11.55 13.53 8.51
N HIS A 153 -11.41 12.89 7.35
CA HIS A 153 -10.14 12.59 6.72
C HIS A 153 -9.82 13.63 5.63
N LEU A 154 -8.69 14.31 5.75
CA LEU A 154 -8.18 15.26 4.77
C LEU A 154 -7.37 14.53 3.68
N THR A 155 -7.30 15.12 2.48
CA THR A 155 -6.61 14.55 1.30
C THR A 155 -5.12 14.26 1.50
N THR A 156 -4.50 14.82 2.53
CA THR A 156 -3.08 14.65 2.89
C THR A 156 -2.84 13.53 3.92
N GLY A 157 -3.84 12.69 4.24
CA GLY A 157 -3.67 11.64 5.26
C GLY A 157 -3.75 12.15 6.70
N HIS A 158 -4.41 13.29 6.91
CA HIS A 158 -4.59 13.91 8.22
C HIS A 158 -6.04 13.80 8.68
N TRP A 159 -6.24 13.77 10.00
CA TRP A 159 -7.53 13.59 10.67
C TRP A 159 -7.86 14.82 11.51
N THR A 160 -9.14 15.21 11.52
CA THR A 160 -9.63 16.39 12.25
C THR A 160 -11.09 16.27 12.66
N ALA A 161 -11.50 16.93 13.75
CA ALA A 161 -12.92 17.14 14.08
C ALA A 161 -13.43 18.54 13.65
N GLY A 162 -12.56 19.53 13.46
CA GLY A 162 -12.96 20.92 13.16
C GLY A 162 -13.16 21.25 11.68
N THR A 163 -13.90 22.34 11.44
CA THR A 163 -14.30 22.84 10.10
C THR A 163 -13.26 23.71 9.41
N THR A 164 -12.37 24.32 10.17
CA THR A 164 -11.21 25.09 9.70
C THR A 164 -9.96 24.45 10.29
N THR A 165 -8.99 24.08 9.44
CA THR A 165 -7.84 23.29 9.89
C THR A 165 -6.50 23.87 9.45
N HIS A 166 -5.59 23.95 10.41
CA HIS A 166 -4.16 24.08 10.15
C HIS A 166 -3.51 22.69 10.18
N THR A 167 -2.58 22.43 9.26
CA THR A 167 -1.72 21.23 9.33
C THR A 167 -0.70 21.44 10.43
N ALA A 168 -0.77 20.63 11.49
CA ALA A 168 0.26 20.62 12.51
C ALA A 168 1.41 19.72 12.03
N ASP A 169 2.56 20.33 11.72
CA ASP A 169 3.81 19.60 11.50
C ASP A 169 4.35 19.19 12.87
N ALA A 170 4.23 17.90 13.15
CA ALA A 170 4.92 17.19 14.23
C ALA A 170 4.62 17.63 15.68
N ASP A 171 4.29 16.63 16.49
CA ASP A 171 4.61 16.55 17.91
C ASP A 171 4.01 17.59 18.85
N PHE A 172 2.70 17.53 19.09
CA PHE A 172 2.19 17.41 20.47
C PHE A 172 0.66 17.36 20.48
N PHE A 173 0.13 16.39 21.22
CA PHE A 173 -1.06 16.66 22.00
C PHE A 173 -0.57 17.28 23.32
N SER A 174 -1.19 18.36 23.76
CA SER A 174 -0.83 19.01 25.02
C SER A 174 -0.82 17.99 26.18
N PRO A 175 0.18 18.00 27.10
CA PRO A 175 0.25 17.03 28.20
C PRO A 175 -0.99 17.08 29.10
N SER A 176 -1.53 18.28 29.32
CA SER A 176 -2.78 18.48 30.07
C SER A 176 -3.98 17.82 29.41
N VAL A 177 -3.99 17.70 28.07
CA VAL A 177 -5.03 16.97 27.34
C VAL A 177 -4.79 15.47 27.47
N LEU A 178 -3.54 15.01 27.31
CA LEU A 178 -3.17 13.60 27.44
C LEU A 178 -3.45 13.03 28.84
N ASP A 179 -3.21 13.80 29.90
CA ASP A 179 -3.48 13.42 31.29
C ASP A 179 -4.98 13.20 31.58
N ARG A 180 -5.86 13.79 30.76
CA ARG A 180 -7.32 13.63 30.87
C ARG A 180 -7.84 12.39 30.13
N ILE A 181 -7.05 11.81 29.22
CA ILE A 181 -7.45 10.66 28.41
C ILE A 181 -7.37 9.38 29.25
N GLN A 182 -8.52 8.77 29.52
CA GLN A 182 -8.59 7.46 30.19
C GLN A 182 -8.65 6.33 29.16
N LEU A 183 -7.53 5.67 28.90
CA LEU A 183 -7.48 4.42 28.14
C LEU A 183 -7.73 3.25 29.09
N LYS A 184 -8.93 2.68 29.03
CA LYS A 184 -9.31 1.51 29.82
C LYS A 184 -8.88 0.23 29.11
N SER A 185 -8.17 -0.64 29.84
CA SER A 185 -7.94 -2.02 29.40
C SER A 185 -9.25 -2.81 29.45
N SER A 186 -9.41 -3.74 28.51
CA SER A 186 -10.56 -4.65 28.44
C SER A 186 -10.32 -5.82 29.40
N ALA A 187 -11.23 -6.00 30.37
CA ALA A 187 -11.12 -6.99 31.43
C ALA A 187 -11.02 -8.46 30.95
N ASN A 188 -11.43 -8.74 29.70
CA ASN A 188 -11.56 -10.12 29.21
C ASN A 188 -10.45 -10.57 28.24
N LYS A 189 -9.53 -9.69 27.80
CA LYS A 189 -8.57 -10.03 26.72
C LYS A 189 -7.16 -9.43 26.78
N GLY A 190 -6.76 -8.66 27.79
CA GLY A 190 -5.40 -8.08 27.85
C GLY A 190 -5.13 -6.93 26.85
N GLY A 191 -6.14 -6.49 26.10
CA GLY A 191 -6.02 -5.41 25.12
C GLY A 191 -6.71 -4.13 25.56
N ILE A 192 -6.39 -3.02 24.90
CA ILE A 192 -7.09 -1.74 25.06
C ILE A 192 -8.53 -1.90 24.56
N ASN A 193 -9.50 -1.40 25.32
CA ASN A 193 -10.90 -1.43 24.91
C ASN A 193 -11.11 -0.55 23.66
N SER A 194 -11.61 -1.13 22.57
CA SER A 194 -11.88 -0.42 21.31
C SER A 194 -12.78 0.81 21.50
N ALA A 195 -13.80 0.74 22.36
CA ALA A 195 -14.66 1.88 22.66
C ALA A 195 -13.90 2.97 23.43
N SER A 196 -12.97 2.58 24.30
CA SER A 196 -12.12 3.50 25.04
C SER A 196 -11.08 4.16 24.14
N LEU A 197 -10.47 3.42 23.20
CA LEU A 197 -9.53 3.97 22.23
C LEU A 197 -10.22 4.94 21.26
N LYS A 198 -11.41 4.55 20.80
CA LYS A 198 -12.25 5.38 19.95
C LYS A 198 -12.67 6.68 20.66
N GLN A 199 -13.08 6.57 21.92
CA GLN A 199 -13.40 7.73 22.73
C GLN A 199 -12.17 8.61 22.95
N ALA A 200 -11.00 8.03 23.24
CA ALA A 200 -9.75 8.77 23.40
C ALA A 200 -9.36 9.55 22.14
N ILE A 201 -9.50 8.96 20.94
CA ILE A 201 -9.24 9.66 19.68
C ILE A 201 -10.22 10.82 19.48
N LEU A 202 -11.50 10.59 19.78
CA LEU A 202 -12.51 11.63 19.70
C LEU A 202 -12.23 12.77 20.69
N ASP A 203 -11.89 12.44 21.93
CA ASP A 203 -11.57 13.41 22.99
C ASP A 203 -10.34 14.24 22.60
N LEU A 204 -9.30 13.60 22.04
CA LEU A 204 -8.11 14.29 21.54
C LEU A 204 -8.44 15.28 20.42
N LEU A 205 -9.30 14.89 19.48
CA LEU A 205 -9.66 15.72 18.33
C LEU A 205 -10.72 16.78 18.63
N SER A 206 -11.59 16.54 19.61
CA SER A 206 -12.69 17.44 19.97
C SER A 206 -12.30 18.40 21.09
N ASP A 207 -11.11 18.26 21.67
CA ASP A 207 -10.58 19.18 22.66
C ASP A 207 -10.47 20.60 22.07
N PRO A 208 -10.91 21.65 22.79
CA PRO A 208 -10.79 23.03 22.33
C PRO A 208 -9.38 23.45 21.89
N GLU A 209 -8.33 22.84 22.46
CA GLU A 209 -6.94 23.10 22.10
C GLU A 209 -6.55 22.47 20.74
N HIS A 210 -7.25 21.42 20.32
CA HIS A 210 -6.87 20.59 19.17
C HIS A 210 -7.88 20.61 18.01
N ILE A 211 -9.11 21.04 18.25
CA ILE A 211 -10.21 20.99 17.26
C ILE A 211 -9.91 21.75 15.97
N PHE A 212 -9.04 22.76 16.01
CA PHE A 212 -8.62 23.58 14.86
C PHE A 212 -7.43 23.00 14.08
N TYR A 213 -6.91 21.85 14.49
CA TYR A 213 -5.75 21.21 13.88
C TYR A 213 -6.11 19.91 13.16
N SER A 214 -5.18 19.44 12.34
CA SER A 214 -5.25 18.14 11.70
C SER A 214 -3.96 17.36 11.92
N PHE A 215 -4.10 16.08 12.21
CA PHE A 215 -2.98 15.23 12.66
C PHE A 215 -2.85 13.97 11.82
N LYS A 216 -1.62 13.53 11.53
CA LYS A 216 -1.37 12.23 10.90
C LYS A 216 -1.70 11.09 11.86
N THR A 217 -2.09 9.93 11.33
CA THR A 217 -2.35 8.73 12.14
C THR A 217 -1.20 8.41 13.10
N ALA A 218 0.03 8.55 12.63
CA ALA A 218 1.23 8.22 13.40
C ALA A 218 1.38 9.05 14.70
N VAL A 219 0.84 10.27 14.73
CA VAL A 219 0.82 11.13 15.93
C VAL A 219 -0.11 10.57 17.00
N PHE A 220 -1.32 10.13 16.62
CA PHE A 220 -2.24 9.43 17.53
C PHE A 220 -1.63 8.14 18.05
N SER A 221 -1.01 7.36 17.15
CA SER A 221 -0.35 6.10 17.49
C SER A 221 0.75 6.31 18.52
N THR A 222 1.61 7.30 18.33
CA THR A 222 2.68 7.61 19.30
C THR A 222 2.12 8.07 20.64
N ALA A 223 1.19 9.03 20.65
CA ALA A 223 0.69 9.62 21.89
C ALA A 223 -0.10 8.61 22.74
N LEU A 224 -1.00 7.87 22.11
CA LEU A 224 -1.84 6.89 22.80
C LEU A 224 -1.04 5.64 23.18
N PHE A 225 -0.01 5.25 22.41
CA PHE A 225 0.84 4.10 22.77
C PHE A 225 1.64 4.36 24.04
N ASN A 226 2.22 5.57 24.19
CA ASN A 226 2.99 5.93 25.38
C ASN A 226 2.13 5.91 26.67
N LEU A 227 0.82 6.18 26.57
CA LEU A 227 -0.12 6.05 27.68
C LEU A 227 -0.38 4.58 28.07
N THR A 228 -0.22 3.66 27.12
CA THR A 228 -0.51 2.22 27.26
C THR A 228 0.69 1.38 27.69
N THR A 229 1.91 1.93 27.60
CA THR A 229 3.15 1.28 28.06
C THR A 229 3.37 1.37 29.57
N THR A 230 2.48 2.05 30.30
CA THR A 230 2.29 1.86 31.75
C THR A 230 1.54 0.54 31.98
N SER A 231 2.16 -0.39 32.70
CA SER A 231 1.91 -1.86 32.69
C SER A 231 0.45 -2.33 32.53
N SER A 232 0.13 -3.06 31.44
CA SER A 232 -0.38 -4.46 31.47
C SER A 232 -0.80 -5.02 30.08
N PHE A 233 0.02 -5.96 29.58
CA PHE A 233 -0.18 -7.19 28.76
C PHE A 233 -1.50 -7.52 27.95
N LEU A 234 -1.30 -7.74 26.62
CA LEU A 234 -1.77 -8.84 25.69
C LEU A 234 -2.90 -8.69 24.61
N VAL A 235 -2.49 -8.80 23.32
CA VAL A 235 -2.91 -9.75 22.21
C VAL A 235 -4.36 -9.87 21.63
N SER A 236 -4.49 -9.49 20.33
CA SER A 236 -5.15 -10.07 19.09
C SER A 236 -6.62 -10.57 19.03
N PHE A 237 -7.37 -10.70 17.90
CA PHE A 237 -7.25 -10.60 16.41
C PHE A 237 -8.67 -10.28 15.82
N GLY A 238 -8.80 -9.82 14.56
CA GLY A 238 -10.00 -10.04 13.72
C GLY A 238 -10.38 -8.96 12.68
N TYR A 239 -10.31 -9.32 11.39
CA TYR A 239 -10.62 -8.54 10.16
C TYR A 239 -12.13 -8.43 9.84
N GLN A 240 -12.53 -7.38 9.10
CA GLN A 240 -13.38 -7.43 7.88
C GLN A 240 -13.66 -6.03 7.28
N ASN A 241 -13.91 -6.01 5.96
CA ASN A 241 -13.85 -4.93 4.96
C ASN A 241 -14.99 -3.90 5.01
N GLU A 242 -14.82 -2.72 4.37
CA GLU A 242 -15.61 -2.25 3.19
C GLU A 242 -15.17 -0.86 2.62
N PRO A 243 -15.66 -0.41 1.44
CA PRO A 243 -14.93 0.36 0.41
C PRO A 243 -15.11 1.88 0.54
N VAL A 244 -14.53 2.68 -0.39
CA VAL A 244 -15.17 3.88 -0.99
C VAL A 244 -14.28 4.49 -2.08
N ASP A 245 -14.88 4.69 -3.26
CA ASP A 245 -14.38 5.57 -4.33
C ASP A 245 -14.33 7.01 -3.84
N ARG A 246 -13.13 7.60 -3.83
CA ARG A 246 -12.87 9.04 -3.99
C ARG A 246 -11.39 9.25 -4.23
N GLU A 247 -11.07 10.21 -5.10
CA GLU A 247 -9.75 10.47 -5.65
C GLU A 247 -8.60 10.29 -4.63
N LEU A 248 -7.77 9.28 -4.90
CA LEU A 248 -6.68 8.87 -4.02
C LEU A 248 -5.62 9.98 -3.89
N PRO A 249 -5.01 10.15 -2.70
CA PRO A 249 -3.81 10.96 -2.53
C PRO A 249 -2.70 10.55 -3.52
N PRO A 250 -1.83 11.44 -3.98
CA PRO A 250 -0.82 11.14 -5.00
C PRO A 250 0.07 9.94 -4.63
N HIS A 251 0.51 9.82 -3.38
CA HIS A 251 1.28 8.66 -2.91
C HIS A 251 0.50 7.33 -3.02
N LYS A 252 -0.80 7.33 -2.69
CA LYS A 252 -1.66 6.15 -2.88
C LYS A 252 -1.93 5.87 -4.37
N ARG A 253 -2.00 6.89 -5.23
CA ARG A 253 -2.09 6.71 -6.70
C ARG A 253 -0.84 6.02 -7.24
N HIS A 254 0.35 6.39 -6.76
CA HIS A 254 1.60 5.74 -7.15
C HIS A 254 1.67 4.30 -6.63
N GLU A 255 1.22 4.04 -5.39
CA GLU A 255 1.11 2.67 -4.84
C GLU A 255 0.19 1.78 -5.67
N ILE A 256 -0.96 2.30 -6.09
CA ILE A 256 -1.93 1.57 -6.90
C ILE A 256 -1.41 1.33 -8.32
N LYS A 257 -0.80 2.35 -8.92
CA LYS A 257 -0.15 2.22 -10.23
C LYS A 257 1.02 1.23 -10.18
N ALA A 258 1.80 1.24 -9.10
CA ALA A 258 2.88 0.28 -8.89
C ALA A 258 2.35 -1.14 -8.67
N ALA A 259 1.26 -1.32 -7.92
CA ALA A 259 0.61 -2.62 -7.75
C ALA A 259 0.07 -3.17 -9.09
N ALA A 260 -0.67 -2.35 -9.84
CA ALA A 260 -1.19 -2.71 -11.15
C ALA A 260 -0.08 -2.98 -12.17
N GLY A 261 0.95 -2.13 -12.20
CA GLY A 261 2.14 -2.30 -13.01
C GLY A 261 2.91 -3.59 -12.66
N SER A 262 3.00 -3.92 -11.37
CA SER A 262 3.64 -5.17 -10.90
C SER A 262 2.94 -6.42 -11.42
N ILE A 263 1.60 -6.40 -11.48
CA ILE A 263 0.84 -7.53 -12.00
C ILE A 263 1.06 -7.67 -13.51
N LEU A 264 0.93 -6.58 -14.27
CA LEU A 264 1.11 -6.61 -15.74
C LEU A 264 2.55 -6.96 -16.14
N GLU A 265 3.53 -6.52 -15.36
CA GLU A 265 4.94 -6.87 -15.52
C GLU A 265 5.16 -8.38 -15.29
N LEU A 266 4.62 -8.96 -14.21
CA LEU A 266 4.73 -10.40 -13.97
C LEU A 266 3.98 -11.23 -15.01
N VAL A 267 2.82 -10.78 -15.51
CA VAL A 267 2.16 -11.40 -16.66
C VAL A 267 3.08 -11.39 -17.88
N SER A 268 3.79 -10.29 -18.12
CA SER A 268 4.70 -10.17 -19.26
C SER A 268 5.95 -11.04 -19.12
N LEU A 269 6.48 -11.18 -17.90
CA LEU A 269 7.71 -11.95 -17.62
C LEU A 269 7.48 -13.45 -17.50
N GLN A 270 6.33 -13.89 -16.96
CA GLN A 270 6.08 -15.30 -16.62
C GLN A 270 5.17 -16.03 -17.61
N ILE A 271 4.48 -15.31 -18.49
CA ILE A 271 3.56 -15.90 -19.47
C ILE A 271 4.04 -15.56 -20.88
N ASP A 272 4.17 -16.61 -21.69
CA ASP A 272 4.43 -16.51 -23.13
C ASP A 272 3.46 -15.54 -23.80
N GLU A 273 3.96 -14.73 -24.72
CA GLU A 273 3.20 -13.66 -25.36
C GLU A 273 1.83 -14.12 -25.91
N SER A 274 1.80 -15.30 -26.54
CA SER A 274 0.56 -15.91 -27.07
C SER A 274 -0.49 -16.29 -26.01
N GLN A 275 -0.09 -16.46 -24.75
CA GLN A 275 -0.97 -16.87 -23.65
C GLN A 275 -1.36 -15.71 -22.72
N ARG A 276 -0.75 -14.53 -22.85
CA ARG A 276 -1.00 -13.38 -21.97
C ARG A 276 -2.47 -12.95 -22.00
N LEU A 277 -2.99 -12.63 -23.18
CA LEU A 277 -4.37 -12.17 -23.35
C LEU A 277 -5.40 -13.26 -22.99
N PRO A 278 -5.22 -14.55 -23.38
CA PRO A 278 -6.00 -15.66 -22.85
C PRO A 278 -6.07 -15.76 -21.32
N VAL A 279 -4.95 -15.58 -20.62
CA VAL A 279 -4.89 -15.62 -19.15
C VAL A 279 -5.58 -14.39 -18.55
N LEU A 280 -5.41 -13.21 -19.15
CA LEU A 280 -6.08 -11.99 -18.71
C LEU A 280 -7.60 -12.07 -18.89
N MET A 281 -8.12 -12.63 -19.99
CA MET A 281 -9.57 -12.81 -20.16
C MET A 281 -10.16 -13.83 -19.18
N ALA A 282 -9.43 -14.92 -18.89
CA ALA A 282 -9.80 -15.84 -17.81
C ALA A 282 -9.77 -15.16 -16.43
N GLY A 283 -8.77 -14.30 -16.20
CA GLY A 283 -8.62 -13.48 -14.99
C GLY A 283 -9.74 -12.46 -14.82
N LEU A 284 -10.15 -11.80 -15.91
CA LEU A 284 -11.28 -10.86 -15.94
C LEU A 284 -12.59 -11.54 -15.50
N ALA A 285 -12.90 -12.69 -16.10
CA ALA A 285 -14.08 -13.48 -15.74
C ALA A 285 -14.00 -14.02 -14.30
N TYR A 286 -12.81 -14.42 -13.85
CA TYR A 286 -12.57 -14.80 -12.46
C TYR A 286 -12.83 -13.63 -11.49
N CYS A 287 -12.31 -12.43 -11.81
CA CYS A 287 -12.53 -11.21 -11.02
C CYS A 287 -14.01 -10.83 -10.99
N PHE A 288 -14.76 -10.97 -12.09
CA PHE A 288 -16.20 -10.73 -12.10
C PHE A 288 -16.95 -11.62 -11.10
N ILE A 289 -16.57 -12.89 -11.02
CA ILE A 289 -17.19 -13.85 -10.11
C ILE A 289 -16.75 -13.62 -8.66
N ALA A 290 -15.47 -13.34 -8.43
CA ALA A 290 -14.90 -13.21 -7.09
C ALA A 290 -15.11 -11.83 -6.46
N CYS A 291 -15.16 -10.77 -7.28
CA CYS A 291 -15.26 -9.37 -6.86
C CYS A 291 -16.25 -8.61 -7.76
N PRO A 292 -17.54 -8.96 -7.76
CA PRO A 292 -18.54 -8.35 -8.65
C PRO A 292 -18.67 -6.84 -8.44
N VAL A 293 -18.34 -6.33 -7.24
CA VAL A 293 -18.34 -4.90 -6.90
C VAL A 293 -17.35 -4.05 -7.73
N TYR A 294 -16.43 -4.67 -8.46
CA TYR A 294 -15.50 -3.95 -9.36
C TYR A 294 -16.09 -3.72 -10.75
N PHE A 295 -17.29 -4.22 -11.02
CA PHE A 295 -17.91 -4.21 -12.33
C PHE A 295 -19.27 -3.51 -12.30
N THR A 296 -19.59 -2.89 -13.41
CA THR A 296 -20.90 -2.32 -13.73
C THR A 296 -21.59 -3.18 -14.79
N SER A 297 -22.90 -2.98 -14.96
CA SER A 297 -23.68 -3.69 -16.00
C SER A 297 -23.20 -3.40 -17.42
N ASP A 298 -22.50 -2.28 -17.62
CA ASP A 298 -22.10 -1.82 -18.95
C ASP A 298 -20.72 -2.37 -19.38
N ASP A 299 -19.95 -2.94 -18.45
CA ASP A 299 -18.60 -3.46 -18.71
C ASP A 299 -18.60 -4.71 -19.60
N PHE A 300 -19.74 -5.42 -19.73
CA PHE A 300 -19.89 -6.61 -20.55
C PHE A 300 -21.02 -6.49 -21.58
N ILE A 301 -20.92 -7.24 -22.69
CA ILE A 301 -22.09 -7.48 -23.54
C ILE A 301 -23.12 -8.34 -22.80
N ALA A 302 -24.41 -8.15 -23.12
CA ALA A 302 -25.51 -8.82 -22.42
C ALA A 302 -25.35 -10.36 -22.38
N GLU A 303 -24.83 -10.94 -23.46
CA GLU A 303 -24.53 -12.38 -23.52
C GLU A 303 -23.48 -12.81 -22.49
N HIS A 304 -22.34 -12.11 -22.42
CA HIS A 304 -21.26 -12.45 -21.50
C HIS A 304 -21.68 -12.22 -20.05
N GLN A 305 -22.44 -11.15 -19.78
CA GLN A 305 -23.00 -10.91 -18.46
C GLN A 305 -23.91 -12.07 -18.05
N ARG A 306 -24.83 -12.50 -18.93
CA ARG A 306 -25.73 -13.64 -18.69
C ARG A 306 -24.97 -14.93 -18.36
N ILE A 307 -23.89 -15.22 -19.09
CA ILE A 307 -23.05 -16.40 -18.86
C ILE A 307 -22.40 -16.32 -17.46
N LEU A 308 -21.75 -15.20 -17.13
CA LEU A 308 -21.00 -15.05 -15.89
C LEU A 308 -21.90 -14.97 -14.64
N THR A 309 -23.15 -14.51 -14.77
CA THR A 309 -24.14 -14.48 -13.69
C THR A 309 -24.97 -15.76 -13.56
N SER A 310 -24.76 -16.77 -14.42
CA SER A 310 -25.53 -18.02 -14.36
C SER A 310 -25.26 -18.81 -13.07
N SER A 311 -26.12 -19.77 -12.76
CA SER A 311 -26.01 -20.60 -11.55
C SER A 311 -25.00 -21.76 -11.67
N SER A 312 -24.31 -21.89 -12.81
CA SER A 312 -23.35 -22.97 -13.04
C SER A 312 -22.02 -22.76 -12.28
N GLY A 313 -21.20 -23.81 -12.21
CA GLY A 313 -19.91 -23.76 -11.52
C GLY A 313 -19.00 -22.67 -12.07
N MET A 314 -18.14 -22.06 -11.24
CA MET A 314 -17.24 -20.97 -11.65
C MET A 314 -16.41 -21.35 -12.90
N ILE A 315 -15.86 -22.57 -12.93
CA ILE A 315 -15.07 -23.04 -14.08
C ILE A 315 -15.95 -23.19 -15.33
N ASP A 316 -17.19 -23.66 -15.19
CA ASP A 316 -18.12 -23.80 -16.31
C ASP A 316 -18.52 -22.45 -16.90
N ARG A 317 -18.78 -21.45 -16.04
CA ARG A 317 -19.09 -20.08 -16.46
C ARG A 317 -17.94 -19.43 -17.21
N ILE A 318 -16.72 -19.53 -16.67
CA ILE A 318 -15.54 -18.97 -17.32
C ILE A 318 -15.24 -19.73 -18.63
N HIS A 319 -15.46 -21.04 -18.65
CA HIS A 319 -15.32 -21.85 -19.85
C HIS A 319 -16.32 -21.46 -20.94
N GLU A 320 -17.60 -21.31 -20.61
CA GLU A 320 -18.62 -20.84 -21.53
C GLU A 320 -18.31 -19.42 -22.02
N PHE A 321 -17.89 -18.53 -21.12
CA PHE A 321 -17.48 -17.16 -21.46
C PHE A 321 -16.33 -17.12 -22.46
N LEU A 322 -15.28 -17.92 -22.25
CA LEU A 322 -14.11 -17.94 -23.13
C LEU A 322 -14.39 -18.63 -24.48
N ASN A 323 -15.43 -19.44 -24.61
CA ASN A 323 -15.80 -20.11 -25.86
C ASN A 323 -16.87 -19.35 -26.66
N THR A 324 -17.09 -18.08 -26.36
CA THR A 324 -17.96 -17.19 -27.13
C THR A 324 -17.29 -16.79 -28.46
N GLU A 325 -18.10 -16.40 -29.44
CA GLU A 325 -17.61 -16.09 -30.79
C GLU A 325 -16.59 -14.95 -30.81
N GLN A 326 -16.75 -13.96 -29.93
CA GLN A 326 -15.89 -12.79 -29.81
C GLN A 326 -14.47 -13.12 -29.33
N PHE A 327 -14.27 -14.32 -28.78
CA PHE A 327 -12.96 -14.81 -28.35
C PHE A 327 -12.41 -15.95 -29.21
N ARG A 328 -13.09 -16.30 -30.31
CA ARG A 328 -12.67 -17.41 -31.18
C ARG A 328 -11.21 -17.25 -31.66
N ASP A 329 -10.81 -16.02 -32.00
CA ASP A 329 -9.47 -15.72 -32.50
C ASP A 329 -8.40 -15.62 -31.39
N LEU A 330 -8.80 -15.61 -30.12
CA LEU A 330 -7.84 -15.66 -29.00
C LEU A 330 -7.18 -17.03 -28.85
N PHE A 331 -7.77 -18.08 -29.42
CA PHE A 331 -7.33 -19.44 -29.19
C PHE A 331 -7.14 -20.19 -30.51
N ASN A 332 -5.96 -20.80 -30.67
CA ASN A 332 -5.71 -21.76 -31.76
C ASN A 332 -6.65 -22.98 -31.70
N LYS A 333 -7.22 -23.26 -30.53
CA LYS A 333 -8.20 -24.32 -30.27
C LYS A 333 -9.07 -23.92 -29.08
N GLU A 334 -10.37 -24.24 -29.14
CA GLU A 334 -11.31 -24.04 -28.03
C GLU A 334 -10.74 -24.58 -26.70
N PRO A 335 -10.59 -23.72 -25.67
CA PRO A 335 -10.05 -24.12 -24.39
C PRO A 335 -11.01 -25.04 -23.64
N GLY A 336 -10.58 -26.27 -23.36
CA GLY A 336 -11.30 -27.17 -22.47
C GLY A 336 -11.24 -26.74 -21.00
N ARG A 337 -12.12 -27.29 -20.16
CA ARG A 337 -12.22 -26.98 -18.71
C ARG A 337 -10.90 -27.02 -17.95
N SER A 338 -10.04 -28.01 -18.23
CA SER A 338 -8.71 -28.12 -17.59
C SER A 338 -7.77 -26.98 -18.00
N THR A 339 -7.87 -26.51 -19.23
CA THR A 339 -7.09 -25.37 -19.75
C THR A 339 -7.55 -24.08 -19.06
N VAL A 340 -8.87 -23.90 -18.92
CA VAL A 340 -9.46 -22.77 -18.19
C VAL A 340 -9.02 -22.76 -16.73
N PHE A 341 -9.06 -23.91 -16.05
CA PHE A 341 -8.59 -24.04 -14.67
C PHE A 341 -7.11 -23.64 -14.53
N ASN A 342 -6.24 -24.13 -15.41
CA ASN A 342 -4.81 -23.79 -15.38
C ASN A 342 -4.57 -22.30 -15.60
N ARG A 343 -5.30 -21.65 -16.51
CA ARG A 343 -5.19 -20.20 -16.73
C ARG A 343 -5.63 -19.38 -15.51
N ILE A 344 -6.72 -19.77 -14.86
CA ILE A 344 -7.16 -19.12 -13.60
C ILE A 344 -6.11 -19.33 -12.51
N ARG A 345 -5.55 -20.53 -12.41
CA ARG A 345 -4.48 -20.82 -11.43
C ARG A 345 -3.25 -19.94 -11.69
N SER A 346 -2.78 -19.85 -12.93
CA SER A 346 -1.66 -18.98 -13.31
C SER A 346 -1.95 -17.51 -12.96
N PHE A 347 -3.15 -17.02 -13.29
CA PHE A 347 -3.57 -15.66 -12.95
C PHE A 347 -3.54 -15.42 -11.43
N LYS A 348 -4.08 -16.35 -10.63
CA LYS A 348 -4.04 -16.26 -9.16
C LYS A 348 -2.62 -16.26 -8.61
N THR A 349 -1.76 -17.16 -9.07
CA THR A 349 -0.37 -17.23 -8.64
C THR A 349 0.38 -15.94 -8.97
N ILE A 350 0.09 -15.31 -10.12
CA ILE A 350 0.66 -14.00 -10.47
C ILE A 350 0.13 -12.91 -9.56
N LEU A 351 -1.18 -12.87 -9.26
CA LEU A 351 -1.73 -11.90 -8.32
C LEU A 351 -1.08 -12.05 -6.95
N GLU A 352 -1.04 -13.26 -6.40
CA GLU A 352 -0.41 -13.55 -5.11
C GLU A 352 1.05 -13.09 -5.12
N ALA A 353 1.83 -13.48 -6.14
CA ALA A 353 3.24 -13.11 -6.25
C ALA A 353 3.45 -11.60 -6.44
N ALA A 354 2.63 -10.93 -7.25
CA ALA A 354 2.75 -9.49 -7.52
C ALA A 354 2.36 -8.64 -6.31
N LEU A 355 1.41 -9.13 -5.51
CA LEU A 355 0.74 -8.35 -4.48
C LEU A 355 1.19 -8.68 -3.05
N THR A 356 2.00 -9.74 -2.86
CA THR A 356 2.47 -10.21 -1.54
C THR A 356 3.04 -9.07 -0.69
N ASP A 357 3.77 -8.13 -1.29
CA ASP A 357 4.44 -7.04 -0.59
C ASP A 357 3.58 -5.76 -0.43
N PHE A 358 2.36 -5.74 -0.98
CA PHE A 358 1.46 -4.57 -0.94
C PHE A 358 0.46 -4.68 0.23
N PRO A 359 0.07 -3.57 0.87
CA PRO A 359 -1.01 -3.57 1.86
C PRO A 359 -2.34 -3.93 1.20
N VAL A 360 -3.26 -4.57 1.93
CA VAL A 360 -4.51 -5.15 1.40
C VAL A 360 -5.31 -4.13 0.57
N GLU A 361 -5.33 -2.86 0.98
CA GLU A 361 -6.04 -1.79 0.27
C GLU A 361 -5.39 -1.48 -1.08
N ALA A 362 -4.05 -1.50 -1.17
CA ALA A 362 -3.33 -1.34 -2.43
C ALA A 362 -3.41 -2.60 -3.29
N GLN A 363 -3.51 -3.79 -2.69
CA GLN A 363 -3.82 -5.01 -3.43
C GLN A 363 -5.20 -4.92 -4.09
N GLN A 364 -6.23 -4.56 -3.33
CA GLN A 364 -7.60 -4.39 -3.82
C GLN A 364 -7.70 -3.32 -4.91
N ALA A 365 -7.10 -2.14 -4.69
CA ALA A 365 -7.12 -1.08 -5.68
C ALA A 365 -6.22 -1.38 -6.89
N GLY A 366 -5.11 -2.10 -6.71
CA GLY A 366 -4.28 -2.63 -7.80
C GLY A 366 -5.02 -3.65 -8.65
N ILE A 367 -5.79 -4.55 -8.03
CA ILE A 367 -6.69 -5.49 -8.71
C ILE A 367 -7.79 -4.72 -9.44
N LYS A 368 -8.42 -3.71 -8.83
CA LYS A 368 -9.42 -2.85 -9.50
C LYS A 368 -8.83 -2.14 -10.72
N SER A 369 -7.61 -1.62 -10.61
CA SER A 369 -6.92 -0.99 -11.75
C SER A 369 -6.55 -1.99 -12.85
N LEU A 370 -6.15 -3.21 -12.49
CA LEU A 370 -5.94 -4.30 -13.44
C LEU A 370 -7.25 -4.70 -14.13
N VAL A 371 -8.35 -4.80 -13.38
CA VAL A 371 -9.68 -5.06 -13.92
C VAL A 371 -10.06 -4.02 -14.96
N ASN A 372 -9.88 -2.73 -14.67
CA ASN A 372 -10.14 -1.66 -15.64
C ASN A 372 -9.29 -1.83 -16.92
N PHE A 373 -8.01 -2.17 -16.78
CA PHE A 373 -7.16 -2.47 -17.94
C PHE A 373 -7.69 -3.66 -18.74
N MET A 374 -8.08 -4.75 -18.07
CA MET A 374 -8.64 -5.94 -18.72
C MET A 374 -9.99 -5.65 -19.39
N ILE A 375 -10.83 -4.77 -18.82
CA ILE A 375 -12.07 -4.29 -19.44
C ILE A 375 -11.76 -3.52 -20.72
N CYS A 376 -10.74 -2.66 -20.74
CA CYS A 376 -10.34 -1.98 -21.98
C CYS A 376 -9.90 -2.98 -23.07
N GLN A 377 -9.11 -3.99 -22.71
CA GLN A 377 -8.70 -5.05 -23.65
C GLN A 377 -9.90 -5.87 -24.13
N TYR A 378 -10.83 -6.17 -23.22
CA TYR A 378 -12.09 -6.84 -23.53
C TYR A 378 -12.95 -6.04 -24.52
N SER A 379 -13.14 -4.74 -24.28
CA SER A 379 -13.91 -3.85 -25.16
C SER A 379 -13.38 -3.87 -26.60
N LEU A 380 -12.04 -3.86 -26.76
CA LEU A 380 -11.42 -3.98 -28.08
C LEU A 380 -11.75 -5.31 -28.76
N LEU A 381 -11.72 -6.42 -28.03
CA LEU A 381 -12.03 -7.76 -28.55
C LEU A 381 -13.50 -7.90 -28.97
N VAL A 382 -14.42 -7.27 -28.25
CA VAL A 382 -15.86 -7.32 -28.57
C VAL A 382 -16.32 -6.17 -29.49
N GLY A 383 -15.40 -5.37 -30.03
CA GLY A 383 -15.70 -4.29 -30.96
C GLY A 383 -16.39 -3.06 -30.35
N ARG A 384 -16.27 -2.85 -29.04
CA ARG A 384 -16.74 -1.64 -28.33
C ARG A 384 -15.62 -0.58 -28.31
N LYS A 385 -16.00 0.70 -28.45
CA LYS A 385 -15.06 1.80 -28.18
C LYS A 385 -14.79 1.85 -26.66
N PRO A 386 -13.51 1.97 -26.23
CA PRO A 386 -13.15 2.01 -24.82
C PRO A 386 -13.68 3.25 -24.11
#